data_AF-A0A9D1M2N4-F1
#
_entry.id   AF-A0A9D1M2N4-F1
#
_cell.length_a   1.000
_cell.length_b   1.000
_cell.length_c   1.000
_cell.angle_alpha   90.00
_cell.angle_beta   90.00
_cell.angle_gamma   90.00
#
_symmetry.space_group_name_H-M   'P 1'
#
loop_
_entity.id
_entity.type
_entity.pdbx_description
1 polymer ?
#
loop_
_entity_poly.entity_id
_entity_poly.type
_entity_poly.pdbx_seq_one_letter_code
_entity_poly.pdbx_strand_id
1 'polypeptide(L)'
;MPIGILWEFFEFGSDILLRTDMQKDRITSSISSVKINESGKNIPIRIDHINESTITYEQNGETKKIVIPGGNLDIGLRDTMKDLIVNFIGAIVFSIIGLLYIKNRDEYKFAENFIPTMKGETNKSEE
;
A
#
# COMPACT_ATOMS: atom_id res chain seq x y z
N MET A 1 -7.88 -0.82 9.92
CA MET A 1 -8.24 -0.36 8.56
C MET A 1 -7.64 1.00 8.22
N PRO A 2 -7.95 2.12 8.91
CA PRO A 2 -7.43 3.45 8.51
C PRO A 2 -5.91 3.56 8.67
N ILE A 3 -5.35 2.87 9.67
CA ILE A 3 -3.93 2.91 10.01
C ILE A 3 -3.04 2.48 8.84
N GLY A 4 -3.45 1.47 8.08
CA GLY A 4 -2.66 1.00 6.94
C GLY A 4 -2.67 1.98 5.75
N ILE A 5 -3.75 2.73 5.55
CA ILE A 5 -3.78 3.80 4.55
C ILE A 5 -2.92 4.99 5.01
N LEU A 6 -2.95 5.32 6.30
CA LEU A 6 -2.11 6.37 6.88
C LEU A 6 -0.62 6.03 6.76
N TRP A 7 -0.26 4.76 6.93
CA TRP A 7 1.09 4.26 6.72
C TRP A 7 1.55 4.51 5.28
N GLU A 8 0.71 4.22 4.29
CA GLU A 8 1.01 4.46 2.88
C GLU A 8 1.25 5.93 2.54
N PHE A 9 0.46 6.83 3.12
CA PHE A 9 0.70 8.26 2.97
C PHE A 9 2.00 8.69 3.63
N PHE A 10 2.36 8.08 4.75
CA PHE A 10 3.62 8.34 5.42
C PHE A 10 4.82 7.85 4.61
N GLU A 11 4.77 6.65 4.03
CA GLU A 11 5.84 6.11 3.18
C GLU A 11 6.02 6.96 1.92
N PHE A 12 4.93 7.20 1.19
CA PHE A 12 4.97 8.08 0.02
C PHE A 12 5.47 9.48 0.37
N GLY A 13 5.00 10.07 1.48
CA GLY A 13 5.42 11.38 1.93
C GLY A 13 6.90 11.44 2.31
N SER A 14 7.40 10.42 3.01
CA SER A 14 8.80 10.32 3.42
C SER A 14 9.72 10.15 2.21
N ASP A 15 9.30 9.39 1.18
CA ASP A 15 10.09 9.20 -0.03
C ASP A 15 10.19 10.47 -0.88
N ILE A 16 9.10 11.22 -0.98
CA ILE A 16 9.10 12.48 -1.72
C ILE A 16 9.85 13.59 -0.96
N LEU A 17 9.63 13.72 0.35
CA LEU A 17 10.14 14.85 1.14
C LEU A 17 11.54 14.61 1.70
N LEU A 18 11.80 13.39 2.18
CA LEU A 18 13.01 13.04 2.92
C LEU A 18 13.93 12.10 2.13
N ARG A 19 13.46 11.51 1.02
CA ARG A 19 14.21 10.58 0.15
C ARG A 19 14.75 9.37 0.91
N THR A 20 13.92 8.84 1.81
CA THR A 20 14.27 7.74 2.72
C THR A 20 14.15 6.36 2.10
N ASP A 21 13.50 6.21 0.94
CA ASP A 21 13.31 4.95 0.21
C ASP A 21 12.61 3.88 1.06
N MET A 22 11.42 4.21 1.55
CA MET A 22 10.59 3.35 2.38
C MET A 22 9.83 2.32 1.55
N GLN A 23 9.38 2.71 0.35
CA GLN A 23 8.69 1.83 -0.60
C GLN A 23 9.59 0.71 -1.10
N LYS A 24 9.05 -0.50 -1.34
CA LYS A 24 9.84 -1.58 -1.94
C LYS A 24 9.86 -1.53 -3.46
N ASP A 25 11.02 -1.16 -3.97
CA ASP A 25 11.36 -1.23 -5.38
C ASP A 25 11.27 -2.65 -5.97
N ARG A 26 10.86 -2.72 -7.23
CA ARG A 26 10.77 -3.97 -7.99
C ARG A 26 11.29 -3.80 -9.41
N ILE A 27 11.81 -4.90 -9.96
CA ILE A 27 12.12 -4.99 -11.39
C ILE A 27 10.93 -5.62 -12.10
N THR A 28 10.43 -4.94 -13.11
CA THR A 28 9.27 -5.34 -13.91
C THR A 28 9.69 -5.64 -15.35
N SER A 29 9.42 -6.85 -15.83
CA SER A 29 9.77 -7.27 -17.19
C SER A 29 8.81 -6.74 -18.26
N SER A 30 7.79 -5.99 -17.86
CA SER A 30 6.78 -5.42 -18.76
C SER A 30 6.21 -4.15 -18.17
N ILE A 31 5.95 -3.15 -19.03
CA ILE A 31 5.26 -1.91 -18.66
C ILE A 31 4.12 -1.64 -19.64
N SER A 32 3.12 -0.90 -19.19
CA SER A 32 2.04 -0.39 -20.03
C SER A 32 1.84 1.08 -19.71
N SER A 33 1.98 1.94 -20.71
CA SER A 33 1.90 3.39 -20.49
C SER A 33 1.28 4.10 -21.68
N VAL A 34 0.38 5.03 -21.37
CA VAL A 34 -0.14 6.00 -22.34
C VAL A 34 0.91 7.06 -22.68
N LYS A 35 1.79 7.39 -21.73
CA LYS A 35 2.78 8.47 -21.87
C LYS A 35 3.77 8.22 -23.01
N ILE A 36 4.02 6.95 -23.33
CA ILE A 36 4.93 6.51 -24.38
C ILE A 36 4.26 6.58 -25.78
N ASN A 37 2.94 6.78 -25.84
CA ASN A 37 2.23 6.86 -27.10
C ASN A 37 2.57 8.15 -27.86
N GLU A 38 3.41 8.03 -28.88
CA GLU A 38 3.84 9.13 -29.75
C GLU A 38 2.69 9.82 -30.48
N SER A 39 1.56 9.14 -30.69
CA SER A 39 0.37 9.74 -31.32
C SER A 39 -0.43 10.65 -30.38
N GLY A 40 -0.06 10.75 -29.09
CA GLY A 40 -0.76 11.56 -28.09
C GLY A 40 -2.17 11.07 -27.73
N LYS A 41 -2.55 9.87 -28.18
CA LYS A 41 -3.86 9.27 -27.88
C LYS A 41 -3.85 8.63 -26.49
N ASN A 42 -5.01 8.62 -25.82
CA ASN A 42 -5.18 7.95 -24.52
C ASN A 42 -5.34 6.42 -24.67
N ILE A 43 -4.44 5.80 -25.46
CA ILE A 43 -4.39 4.35 -25.69
C ILE A 43 -3.03 3.87 -25.18
N PRO A 44 -2.99 2.95 -24.20
CA PRO A 44 -1.73 2.51 -23.63
C PRO A 44 -0.94 1.66 -24.62
N ILE A 45 0.36 1.92 -24.71
CA ILE A 45 1.31 1.03 -25.39
C ILE A 45 1.87 0.07 -24.35
N ARG A 46 1.78 -1.22 -24.66
CA ARG A 46 2.33 -2.29 -23.83
C ARG A 46 3.68 -2.71 -24.39
N ILE A 47 4.67 -2.77 -23.51
CA ILE A 47 6.02 -3.25 -23.80
C ILE A 47 6.24 -4.46 -22.90
N ASP A 48 6.39 -5.63 -23.51
CA ASP A 48 6.67 -6.88 -22.83
C ASP A 48 8.13 -7.32 -23.09
N HIS A 49 8.65 -8.21 -22.24
CA HIS A 49 9.99 -8.78 -22.35
C HIS A 49 11.12 -7.74 -22.31
N ILE A 50 11.04 -6.78 -21.39
CA ILE A 50 12.10 -5.80 -21.15
C ILE A 50 13.32 -6.52 -20.57
N ASN A 51 14.43 -6.52 -21.31
CA ASN A 51 15.69 -7.13 -20.87
C ASN A 51 16.45 -6.25 -19.89
N GLU A 52 16.46 -4.94 -20.10
CA GLU A 52 17.14 -3.95 -19.25
C GLU A 52 16.53 -2.57 -19.45
N SER A 53 16.72 -1.69 -18.46
CA SER A 53 16.46 -0.26 -18.60
C SER A 53 17.69 0.57 -18.20
N THR A 54 17.87 1.74 -18.81
CA THR A 54 19.01 2.62 -18.51
C THR A 54 18.51 3.96 -17.99
N ILE A 55 19.01 4.36 -16.83
CA ILE A 55 18.79 5.69 -16.26
C ILE A 55 20.05 6.52 -16.51
N THR A 56 19.90 7.61 -17.26
CA THR A 56 20.97 8.58 -17.49
C THR A 56 20.70 9.82 -16.65
N TYR A 57 21.69 10.27 -15.87
CA TYR A 57 21.57 11.44 -14.99
C TYR A 57 22.90 12.21 -14.94
N GLU A 58 22.84 13.48 -14.56
CA GLU A 58 24.04 14.32 -14.43
C GLU A 58 24.43 14.43 -12.95
N GLN A 59 25.72 14.28 -12.66
CA GLN A 59 26.27 14.48 -11.32
C GLN A 59 27.62 15.20 -11.42
N ASN A 60 27.72 16.39 -10.82
CA ASN A 60 28.93 17.24 -10.85
C ASN A 60 29.42 17.59 -12.28
N GLY A 61 28.50 17.82 -13.22
CA GLY A 61 28.84 18.15 -14.61
C GLY A 61 29.23 16.94 -15.47
N GLU A 62 29.26 15.74 -14.90
CA GLU A 62 29.50 14.48 -15.63
C GLU A 62 28.19 13.72 -15.83
N THR A 63 27.98 13.22 -17.05
CA THR A 63 26.86 12.32 -17.35
C THR A 63 27.17 10.92 -16.86
N LYS A 64 26.34 10.41 -15.93
CA LYS A 64 26.39 9.05 -15.43
C LYS A 64 25.24 8.21 -15.98
N LYS A 65 25.46 6.91 -16.08
CA LYS A 65 24.48 5.93 -16.56
C LYS A 65 24.44 4.75 -15.60
N ILE A 66 23.24 4.36 -15.21
CA ILE A 66 22.98 3.13 -14.47
C ILE A 66 22.13 2.23 -15.36
N VAL A 67 22.57 0.99 -15.54
CA VAL A 67 21.82 -0.05 -16.24
C VAL A 67 21.16 -0.95 -15.20
N ILE A 68 19.85 -1.11 -15.31
CA ILE A 68 19.04 -2.00 -14.48
C ILE A 68 18.82 -3.28 -15.28
N PRO A 69 19.49 -4.40 -14.93
CA PRO A 69 19.31 -5.66 -15.64
C PRO A 69 17.98 -6.31 -15.26
N GLY A 70 17.36 -7.01 -16.20
CA GLY A 70 16.19 -7.85 -15.97
C GLY A 70 14.83 -7.15 -16.05
N GLY A 71 14.79 -5.87 -16.41
CA GLY A 71 13.53 -5.14 -16.63
C GLY A 71 13.61 -3.65 -16.32
N ASN A 72 12.43 -3.06 -16.09
CA ASN A 72 12.25 -1.67 -15.68
C ASN A 72 12.07 -1.54 -14.16
N LEU A 73 12.66 -0.49 -13.57
CA LEU A 73 12.50 -0.16 -12.15
C LEU A 73 11.10 0.41 -11.86
N ASP A 74 10.38 -0.25 -10.96
CA ASP A 74 9.13 0.20 -10.36
C ASP A 74 9.41 0.62 -8.92
N ILE A 75 9.24 1.92 -8.63
CA ILE A 75 9.58 2.56 -7.35
C ILE A 75 8.47 2.42 -6.29
N GLY A 76 7.85 1.23 -6.23
CA GLY A 76 6.89 0.90 -5.19
C GLY A 76 5.41 1.00 -5.55
N LEU A 77 5.02 1.18 -6.83
CA LEU A 77 3.58 1.11 -7.19
C LEU A 77 3.00 -0.25 -6.79
N ARG A 78 3.72 -1.33 -7.07
CA ARG A 78 3.31 -2.68 -6.67
C ARG A 78 3.36 -2.92 -5.16
N ASP A 79 4.17 -2.18 -4.42
CA ASP A 79 4.25 -2.31 -2.97
C ASP A 79 2.99 -1.69 -2.35
N THR A 80 2.72 -0.43 -2.68
CA THR A 80 1.50 0.26 -2.25
C THR A 80 0.23 -0.49 -2.57
N MET A 81 0.14 -1.07 -3.78
CA MET A 81 -1.04 -1.85 -4.13
C MET A 81 -1.17 -3.12 -3.27
N LYS A 82 -0.07 -3.76 -2.87
CA LYS A 82 -0.13 -4.94 -1.98
C LYS A 82 -0.60 -4.54 -0.59
N ASP A 83 -0.07 -3.48 -0.02
CA ASP A 83 -0.43 -3.05 1.33
C ASP A 83 -1.89 -2.61 1.41
N LEU A 84 -2.38 -1.90 0.39
CA LEU A 84 -3.81 -1.58 0.25
C LEU A 84 -4.69 -2.84 0.15
N ILE A 85 -4.26 -3.87 -0.60
CA ILE A 85 -5.00 -5.14 -0.71
C ILE A 85 -5.03 -5.88 0.63
N VAL A 86 -3.89 -5.96 1.34
CA VAL A 86 -3.82 -6.62 2.66
C VAL A 86 -4.75 -5.90 3.65
N ASN A 87 -4.75 -4.58 3.65
CA ASN A 87 -5.66 -3.78 4.46
C ASN A 87 -7.14 -4.02 4.10
N PHE A 88 -7.46 -4.12 2.82
CA PHE A 88 -8.81 -4.41 2.33
C PHE A 88 -9.28 -5.82 2.71
N ILE A 89 -8.42 -6.84 2.62
CA ILE A 89 -8.78 -8.19 3.06
C ILE A 89 -9.00 -8.21 4.58
N GLY A 90 -8.11 -7.57 5.35
CA GLY A 90 -8.26 -7.43 6.79
C GLY A 90 -9.58 -6.75 7.19
N ALA A 91 -10.02 -5.77 6.41
CA ALA A 91 -11.33 -5.12 6.56
C ALA A 91 -12.50 -6.09 6.44
N ILE A 92 -12.50 -6.91 5.41
CA ILE A 92 -13.57 -7.87 5.13
C ILE A 92 -13.63 -8.91 6.25
N VAL A 93 -12.49 -9.48 6.63
CA VAL A 93 -12.41 -10.47 7.72
C VAL A 93 -12.93 -9.87 9.03
N PHE A 94 -12.48 -8.67 9.39
CA PHE A 94 -12.95 -8.01 10.61
C PHE A 94 -14.45 -7.72 10.57
N SER A 95 -14.98 -7.31 9.42
CA SER A 95 -16.41 -7.04 9.24
C SER A 95 -17.26 -8.31 9.36
N ILE A 96 -16.78 -9.45 8.84
CA ILE A 96 -17.45 -10.76 8.99
C ILE A 96 -17.47 -11.18 10.47
N ILE A 97 -16.32 -11.08 11.16
CA ILE A 97 -16.23 -11.41 12.59
C ILE A 97 -17.17 -10.51 13.40
N GLY A 98 -17.17 -9.21 13.12
CA GLY A 98 -18.07 -8.24 13.77
C GLY A 98 -19.55 -8.56 13.52
N LEU A 99 -19.92 -8.94 12.30
CA LEU A 99 -21.29 -9.33 11.97
C LEU A 99 -21.72 -10.60 12.72
N LEU A 100 -20.86 -11.62 12.78
CA LEU A 100 -21.11 -12.85 13.53
C LEU A 100 -21.26 -12.57 15.03
N TYR A 101 -20.42 -11.71 15.59
CA TYR A 101 -20.51 -11.27 17.00
C TYR A 101 -21.87 -10.61 17.32
N ILE A 102 -22.33 -9.69 16.47
CA ILE A 102 -23.61 -9.00 16.67
C ILE A 102 -24.78 -9.98 16.56
N LYS A 103 -24.70 -10.94 15.63
CA LYS A 103 -25.79 -11.90 15.38
C LYS A 103 -25.88 -13.02 16.43
N ASN A 104 -24.75 -13.44 17.00
CA ASN A 104 -24.65 -14.56 17.94
C ASN A 104 -24.00 -14.10 19.26
N ARG A 105 -24.56 -13.03 19.85
CA ARG A 105 -24.01 -12.30 21.01
C ARG A 105 -23.66 -13.19 22.22
N ASP A 106 -24.30 -14.34 22.36
CA ASP A 106 -24.11 -15.26 23.49
C ASP A 106 -23.05 -16.37 23.22
N GLU A 107 -22.70 -16.64 21.96
CA GLU A 107 -21.77 -17.72 21.58
C GLU A 107 -20.34 -17.22 21.26
N TYR A 108 -20.18 -16.03 20.69
CA TYR A 108 -18.88 -15.57 20.17
C TYR A 108 -18.20 -14.54 21.08
N LYS A 109 -17.72 -14.97 22.25
CA LYS A 109 -17.07 -14.07 23.24
C LYS A 109 -15.66 -13.58 22.88
N PHE A 110 -15.07 -14.06 21.78
CA PHE A 110 -13.69 -13.69 21.41
C PHE A 110 -13.55 -12.19 21.06
N ALA A 111 -14.56 -11.59 20.43
CA ALA A 111 -14.55 -10.17 20.07
C ALA A 111 -14.77 -9.23 21.27
N GLU A 112 -15.29 -9.74 22.39
CA GLU A 112 -15.58 -8.97 23.61
C GLU A 112 -14.30 -8.35 24.20
N ASN A 113 -13.16 -9.04 24.10
CA ASN A 113 -11.86 -8.57 24.59
C ASN A 113 -11.28 -7.39 23.78
N PHE A 114 -11.78 -7.15 22.57
CA PHE A 114 -11.29 -6.09 21.68
C PHE A 114 -12.25 -4.90 21.58
N ILE A 115 -13.42 -4.99 22.22
CA ILE A 115 -14.45 -3.94 22.24
C ILE A 115 -14.35 -3.21 23.58
N PRO A 116 -14.02 -1.90 23.60
CA PRO A 116 -14.04 -1.12 24.82
C PRO A 116 -15.44 -1.09 25.43
N THR A 117 -15.60 -1.67 26.62
CA THR A 117 -16.82 -1.53 27.41
C THR A 117 -16.72 -0.32 28.32
N MET A 118 -17.73 0.54 28.31
CA MET A 118 -17.89 1.58 29.33
C MET A 118 -18.07 0.88 30.69
N LYS A 119 -17.19 1.15 31.66
CA LYS A 119 -17.49 0.83 33.05
C LYS A 119 -18.67 1.70 33.45
N GLY A 120 -19.84 1.09 33.63
CA GLY A 120 -20.95 1.77 34.29
C GLY A 120 -20.48 2.25 35.65
N GLU A 121 -20.77 3.51 35.97
CA GLU A 121 -20.64 4.01 37.33
C GLU A 121 -21.44 3.07 38.21
N THR A 122 -20.75 2.28 39.03
CA THR A 122 -21.35 1.68 40.22
C THR A 122 -21.89 2.84 41.03
N ASN A 123 -23.18 3.10 40.89
CA ASN A 123 -23.94 3.80 41.91
C ASN A 123 -23.67 3.02 43.19
N LYS A 124 -22.79 3.58 44.03
CA LYS A 124 -22.79 3.31 45.46
C LYS A 124 -24.15 3.82 45.94
N SER A 125 -25.16 2.98 45.82
CA SER A 125 -26.35 3.09 46.64
C SER A 125 -25.85 3.01 48.08
N GLU A 126 -25.97 4.14 48.75
CA GLU A 126 -25.88 4.28 50.20
C GLU A 126 -26.69 3.16 50.88
N GLU A 127 -26.03 2.41 51.75
CA GLU A 127 -26.59 1.85 52.98
C GLU A 127 -25.46 1.68 54.01
#